data_AF-A0ABD5ST40-F1
#
_entry.id   AF-A0ABD5ST40-F1
#
_cell.length_a   1.000
_cell.length_b   1.000
_cell.length_c   1.000
_cell.angle_alpha   90.00
_cell.angle_beta   90.00
_cell.angle_gamma   90.00
#
_symmetry.space_group_name_H-M   'P 1'
#
loop_
_entity.id
_entity.type
_entity.pdbx_description
1 polymer ?
#
loop_
_entity_poly.entity_id
_entity_poly.type
_entity_poly.pdbx_seq_one_letter_code
_entity_poly.pdbx_strand_id
1 'polypeptide(L)' 'MPIASNGSVSLYYDRAGEGEPVVFVSEAGLGGWLWGWQHAAVAGPHEAVV' A
#
# COMPACT_ATOMS: atom_id res chain seq x y z
N MET A 1 -8.15 8.80 1.92
CA MET A 1 -7.00 9.26 1.12
C MET A 1 -5.92 9.81 2.04
N PRO A 2 -5.25 8.92 2.79
CA PRO A 2 -4.14 9.32 3.63
C PRO A 2 -2.90 9.64 2.77
N ILE A 3 -2.02 10.50 3.32
CA ILE A 3 -0.80 10.96 2.67
C ILE A 3 0.31 10.88 3.71
N ALA A 4 1.47 10.37 3.30
CA ALA A 4 2.70 10.44 4.07
C ALA A 4 3.63 11.46 3.41
N SER A 5 4.32 12.27 4.22
CA SER A 5 5.24 13.30 3.72
C SER A 5 6.66 13.08 4.23
N ASN A 6 7.63 13.31 3.33
CA ASN A 6 9.05 13.31 3.64
C ASN A 6 9.73 14.48 2.89
N GLY A 7 10.11 15.51 3.61
CA GLY A 7 10.62 16.75 3.03
C GLY A 7 9.59 17.42 2.13
N SER A 8 9.94 17.65 0.86
CA SER A 8 9.05 18.23 -0.14
C SER A 8 8.22 17.19 -0.91
N VAL A 9 8.32 15.91 -0.55
CA VAL A 9 7.62 14.82 -1.23
C VAL A 9 6.44 14.36 -0.39
N SER A 10 5.29 14.17 -1.04
CA SER A 10 4.09 13.60 -0.44
C SER A 10 3.63 12.42 -1.28
N LEU A 11 3.42 11.29 -0.63
CA LEU A 11 2.96 10.06 -1.26
C LEU A 11 1.57 9.70 -0.77
N TYR A 12 0.70 9.39 -1.73
CA TYR A 12 -0.57 8.75 -1.46
C TYR A 12 -0.34 7.29 -1.05
N TYR A 13 -1.21 6.80 -0.16
CA TYR A 13 -1.34 5.38 0.09
C TYR A 13 -2.78 5.02 0.44
N ASP A 14 -3.15 3.75 0.31
CA ASP A 14 -4.34 3.17 0.90
C ASP A 14 -3.98 2.08 1.90
N ARG A 15 -4.93 1.76 2.78
CA ARG A 15 -4.80 0.68 3.76
C ARG A 15 -6.04 -0.16 3.85
N ALA A 16 -5.85 -1.47 4.03
CA ALA A 16 -6.95 -2.42 4.21
C ALA A 16 -6.54 -3.58 5.12
N GLY A 17 -7.46 -4.00 5.99
CA GLY A 17 -7.21 -5.05 6.97
C GLY A 17 -6.59 -4.55 8.27
N GLU A 18 -6.20 -5.48 9.12
CA GLU A 18 -5.66 -5.25 10.46
C GLU A 18 -4.54 -6.27 10.73
N GLY A 19 -3.67 -6.01 11.71
CA GLY A 19 -2.58 -6.93 12.09
C GLY A 19 -1.19 -6.44 11.68
N GLU A 20 -0.22 -7.36 11.60
CA GLU A 20 1.17 -6.99 11.28
C GLU A 20 1.26 -6.40 9.86
N PRO A 21 1.80 -5.18 9.67
CA PRO A 21 1.72 -4.49 8.39
C PRO A 21 2.56 -5.12 7.27
N VAL A 22 2.03 -5.08 6.05
CA VAL A 22 2.75 -5.45 4.82
C VAL A 22 2.65 -4.32 3.81
N VAL A 23 3.80 -3.77 3.40
CA VAL A 23 3.87 -2.64 2.47
C VAL A 23 4.20 -3.14 1.07
N PHE A 24 3.35 -2.79 0.10
CA PHE A 24 3.55 -3.03 -1.32
C PHE A 24 4.29 -1.85 -1.96
N VAL A 25 5.47 -2.11 -2.54
CA VAL A 25 6.28 -1.07 -3.20
C VAL A 25 6.31 -1.35 -4.69
N SER A 26 5.59 -0.54 -5.46
CA SER A 26 5.51 -0.69 -6.92
C SER A 26 6.80 -0.26 -7.61
N GLU A 27 7.11 -0.90 -8.74
CA GLU A 27 8.19 -0.47 -9.62
C GLU A 27 7.92 0.91 -10.24
N ALA A 28 8.99 1.59 -10.66
CA ALA A 28 8.89 2.90 -11.28
C ALA A 28 7.99 2.88 -12.53
N GLY A 29 7.03 3.80 -12.59
CA GLY A 29 6.06 3.89 -13.68
C GLY A 29 4.82 3.01 -13.51
N LEU A 30 4.75 2.20 -12.45
CA LEU A 30 3.56 1.42 -12.07
C LEU A 30 2.86 2.04 -10.85
N GLY A 31 1.60 1.65 -10.63
CA GLY A 31 0.79 2.08 -9.48
C GLY A 31 0.25 0.89 -8.68
N GLY A 32 -0.51 1.17 -7.63
CA GLY A 32 -1.04 0.14 -6.71
C GLY A 32 -1.88 -0.97 -7.38
N TRP A 33 -2.43 -0.70 -8.56
CA TRP A 33 -3.14 -1.69 -9.40
C TRP A 33 -2.30 -2.93 -9.75
N LEU A 34 -0.97 -2.81 -9.73
CA LEU A 34 -0.04 -3.93 -9.96
C LEU A 34 -0.29 -5.11 -9.00
N TRP A 35 -0.78 -4.82 -7.80
CA TRP A 35 -0.88 -5.77 -6.70
C TRP A 35 -2.24 -6.45 -6.57
N GLY A 36 -3.15 -6.30 -7.54
CA GLY A 36 -4.57 -6.69 -7.36
C GLY A 36 -4.82 -8.11 -6.80
N TRP A 37 -3.98 -9.07 -7.16
CA TRP A 37 -4.09 -10.47 -6.73
C TRP A 37 -3.34 -10.75 -5.41
N GLN A 38 -2.13 -10.22 -5.21
CA GLN A 38 -1.43 -10.34 -3.92
C GLN A 38 -2.14 -9.58 -2.81
N HIS A 39 -2.66 -8.38 -3.10
CA HIS A 39 -3.40 -7.56 -2.16
C HIS A 39 -4.59 -8.34 -1.58
N ALA A 40 -5.34 -9.08 -2.41
CA ALA A 40 -6.48 -9.87 -1.95
C ALA A 40 -6.10 -11.01 -0.98
N ALA A 41 -4.88 -11.55 -1.09
CA ALA A 41 -4.39 -12.59 -0.19
C ALA A 41 -3.84 -12.03 1.13
N VAL A 42 -3.37 -10.78 1.13
CA VAL A 42 -2.73 -10.13 2.29
C VAL A 42 -3.72 -9.32 3.11
N ALA A 43 -4.58 -8.54 2.47
CA ALA A 43 -5.52 -7.66 3.15
C ALA A 43 -6.54 -8.46 3.97
N GLY A 44 -6.64 -8.15 5.27
CA GLY A 44 -7.54 -8.82 6.21
C GLY A 44 -6.74 -9.51 7.32
N PRO A 45 -5.98 -10.60 7.03
CA PRO A 45 -5.04 -11.19 7.99
C PRO A 45 -3.88 -10.25 8.36
N HIS A 46 -3.53 -9.33 7.47
CA HIS A 46 -2.54 -8.28 7.65
C HIS A 46 -3.14 -6.91 7.30
N GLU A 47 -2.57 -5.84 7.86
CA GLU A 47 -2.78 -4.48 7.36
C GLU A 47 -1.96 -4.32 6.07
N ALA A 48 -2.63 -4.38 4.92
CA ALA A 48 -2.04 -4.11 3.63
C ALA A 48 -1.91 -2.60 3.42
N VAL A 49 -0.72 -2.13 3.01
CA VAL A 49 -0.46 -0.72 2.65
C VAL A 49 0.06 -0.64 1.22
N VAL A 50 -0.57 0.16 0.36
CA VAL A 50 -0.24 0.31 -1.07
C VAL A 50 -0.29 1.75 -1.56
#